data_AF-A0A3M1UGK5-F1
#
_entry.id   AF-A0A3M1UGK5-F1
#
_cell.length_a   1.000
_cell.length_b   1.000
_cell.length_c   1.000
_cell.angle_alpha   90.00
_cell.angle_beta   90.00
_cell.angle_gamma   90.00
#
_symmetry.space_group_name_H-M   'P 1'
#
loop_
_entity.id
_entity.type
_entity.pdbx_description
1 polymer ?
#
loop_
_entity_poly.entity_id
_entity_poly.type
_entity_poly.pdbx_seq_one_letter_code
_entity_poly.pdbx_strand_id
1 'polypeptide(L)'
;MNPLVRRQSYGIILLSLFTAWVLSVLPLPEAFRPWRPEWPLLVLVYWSLALPHRVNLGTAWITGLVQDLLVGTLLGQHALAYAV
;
A
#
# COMPACT_ATOMS: atom_id res chain seq x y z
N MET A 1 -4.97 33.12 0.31
CA MET A 1 -5.73 32.07 -0.39
C MET A 1 -4.76 31.32 -1.28
N ASN A 2 -4.29 30.12 -0.89
CA ASN A 2 -3.30 29.37 -1.68
C ASN A 2 -4.01 28.32 -2.55
N PRO A 3 -4.01 28.45 -3.89
CA PRO A 3 -4.69 27.53 -4.80
C PRO A 3 -3.88 26.26 -5.12
N LEU A 4 -2.96 25.84 -4.24
CA LEU A 4 -2.04 24.72 -4.50
C LEU A 4 -2.59 23.33 -4.13
N VAL A 5 -3.86 23.23 -3.74
CA VAL A 5 -4.54 21.94 -3.60
C VAL A 5 -4.84 21.41 -5.02
N ARG A 6 -3.78 20.99 -5.71
CA ARG A 6 -3.88 20.20 -6.94
C ARG A 6 -4.83 19.04 -6.64
N ARG A 7 -5.84 18.86 -7.50
CA ARG A 7 -6.57 17.59 -7.63
C ARG A 7 -5.57 16.45 -7.53
N GLN A 8 -5.51 15.78 -6.39
CA GLN A 8 -4.71 14.58 -6.25
C GLN A 8 -5.44 13.52 -7.07
N SER A 9 -5.00 13.34 -8.31
CA SER A 9 -5.59 12.40 -9.24
C SER A 9 -5.43 11.00 -8.65
N TYR A 10 -6.51 10.22 -8.63
CA TYR A 10 -6.50 8.80 -8.20
C TYR A 10 -5.34 7.99 -8.79
N GLY A 11 -4.87 8.37 -9.99
CA GLY A 11 -3.70 7.77 -10.62
C GLY A 11 -2.42 7.84 -9.79
N ILE A 12 -2.18 8.88 -8.98
CA ILE A 12 -0.98 8.96 -8.13
C ILE A 12 -1.05 7.94 -7.00
N ILE A 13 -2.23 7.75 -6.40
CA ILE A 13 -2.45 6.75 -5.35
C ILE A 13 -2.20 5.36 -5.93
N LEU A 14 -2.84 5.03 -7.06
CA LEU A 14 -2.67 3.74 -7.73
C LEU A 14 -1.23 3.50 -8.15
N LEU A 15 -0.55 4.50 -8.72
CA LEU A 15 0.86 4.38 -9.10
C LEU A 15 1.75 4.11 -7.88
N SER A 16 1.53 4.82 -6.77
CA SER A 16 2.31 4.60 -5.55
C SER A 16 2.10 3.22 -4.92
N LEU A 17 0.85 2.72 -4.91
CA LEU A 17 0.53 1.36 -4.45
C LEU A 17 1.14 0.31 -5.37
N PHE A 18 1.08 0.54 -6.68
CA PHE A 18 1.71 -0.34 -7.66
C PHE A 18 3.23 -0.42 -7.46
N THR A 19 3.91 0.73 -7.30
CA THR A 19 5.33 0.75 -6.97
C THR A 19 5.64 0.04 -5.66
N ALA A 20 4.77 0.19 -4.64
CA ALA A 20 4.93 -0.51 -3.38
C ALA A 20 4.84 -2.04 -3.53
N TRP A 21 3.90 -2.55 -4.34
CA TRP A 21 3.83 -3.98 -4.64
C TRP A 21 5.02 -4.48 -5.44
N VAL A 22 5.51 -3.70 -6.41
CA VAL A 22 6.73 -4.06 -7.14
C VAL A 22 7.90 -4.20 -6.16
N LEU A 23 8.09 -3.23 -5.26
CA LEU A 23 9.12 -3.30 -4.21
C LEU A 23 8.93 -4.50 -3.28
N SER A 24 7.70 -4.95 -3.05
CA SER A 24 7.41 -6.16 -2.28
C SER A 24 7.83 -7.45 -2.99
N VAL A 25 7.84 -7.50 -4.32
CA VAL A 25 8.20 -8.73 -5.06
C VAL A 25 9.68 -8.74 -5.47
N LEU A 26 10.36 -7.59 -5.42
CA LEU A 26 11.77 -7.51 -5.77
C LEU A 26 12.63 -8.43 -4.89
N PRO A 27 13.46 -9.30 -5.50
CA PRO A 27 14.36 -10.16 -4.76
C PRO A 27 15.47 -9.32 -4.15
N LEU A 28 15.43 -9.12 -2.83
CA LEU A 28 16.52 -8.51 -2.09
C LEU A 28 17.58 -9.56 -1.73
N PRO A 29 18.87 -9.17 -1.66
CA PRO A 29 19.92 -10.02 -1.11
C PRO A 29 19.57 -10.47 0.31
N GLU A 30 19.96 -11.69 0.69
CA GLU A 30 19.60 -12.30 1.99
C GLU A 30 19.93 -11.40 3.20
N ALA A 31 21.04 -10.66 3.13
CA ALA A 31 21.44 -9.72 4.18
C ALA A 31 20.43 -8.59 4.45
N PHE A 32 19.67 -8.18 3.43
CA PHE A 32 18.71 -7.07 3.52
C PHE A 32 17.26 -7.52 3.67
N ARG A 33 16.96 -8.82 3.56
CA ARG A 33 15.59 -9.35 3.72
C ARG A 33 14.92 -8.96 5.04
N PRO A 34 15.59 -8.99 6.20
CA PRO A 34 14.97 -8.61 7.48
C PRO A 34 14.62 -7.12 7.56
N TRP A 35 15.31 -6.29 6.77
CA TRP A 35 15.17 -4.83 6.78
C TRP A 35 14.14 -4.34 5.77
N ARG A 36 13.53 -5.25 4.99
CA ARG A 36 12.51 -4.90 4.01
C ARG A 36 11.22 -4.52 4.74
N PRO A 37 10.77 -3.25 4.66
CA PRO A 37 9.53 -2.86 5.28
C PRO A 37 8.32 -3.36 4.48
N GLU A 38 7.15 -3.33 5.11
CA GLU A 38 5.87 -3.53 4.45
C GLU A 38 5.50 -2.29 3.61
N TRP A 39 6.09 -2.17 2.41
CA TRP A 39 5.87 -1.02 1.52
C TRP A 39 4.41 -0.69 1.26
N PRO A 40 3.52 -1.67 0.95
CA PRO A 40 2.12 -1.36 0.67
C PRO A 40 1.39 -0.81 1.90
N LEU A 41 1.74 -1.30 3.09
CA LEU A 41 1.22 -0.78 4.35
C LEU A 41 1.66 0.67 4.58
N LEU A 42 2.94 0.98 4.39
CA LEU A 42 3.46 2.34 4.55
C LEU A 42 2.75 3.33 3.62
N VAL A 43 2.57 2.95 2.35
CA VAL A 43 1.88 3.78 1.36
C VAL A 43 0.40 3.93 1.72
N LEU A 44 -0.27 2.85 2.14
CA LEU A 44 -1.65 2.93 2.63
C LEU A 44 -1.79 3.89 3.81
N VAL A 45 -0.96 3.74 4.84
CA VAL A 45 -1.00 4.61 6.03
C VAL A 45 -0.80 6.07 5.64
N TYR A 46 0.17 6.36 4.76
CA TYR A 46 0.38 7.71 4.25
C TYR A 46 -0.88 8.28 3.59
N TRP A 47 -1.53 7.52 2.70
CA TRP A 47 -2.71 8.01 1.99
C TRP A 47 -3.97 8.08 2.86
N SER A 48 -4.10 7.20 3.84
CA SER A 48 -5.16 7.27 4.86
C SER A 48 -5.05 8.57 5.67
N LEU A 49 -3.82 9.04 5.96
CA LEU A 49 -3.58 10.31 6.65
C LEU A 49 -3.73 11.52 5.72
N ALA A 50 -3.25 11.43 4.48
CA ALA A 50 -3.25 12.55 3.54
C ALA A 50 -4.62 12.81 2.90
N LEU A 51 -5.36 11.76 2.54
CA LEU A 51 -6.68 11.84 1.88
C LEU A 51 -7.64 10.73 2.38
N PRO A 52 -8.11 10.81 3.64
CA PRO A 52 -8.99 9.79 4.23
C PRO A 52 -10.32 9.58 3.48
N HIS A 53 -10.79 10.59 2.74
CA HIS A 53 -11.98 10.50 1.87
C HIS A 53 -11.78 9.67 0.58
N ARG A 54 -10.56 9.26 0.27
CA ARG A 54 -10.22 8.50 -0.96
C ARG A 54 -9.69 7.10 -0.64
N VAL A 55 -9.01 6.93 0.49
CA VAL A 55 -8.49 5.66 0.98
C VAL A 55 -9.28 5.27 2.21
N ASN A 56 -10.07 4.20 2.05
CA ASN A 56 -11.04 3.72 3.01
C ASN A 56 -10.65 2.30 3.47
N LEU A 57 -11.40 1.76 4.41
CA LEU A 57 -11.30 0.35 4.84
C LEU A 57 -11.28 -0.63 3.64
N GLY A 58 -12.16 -0.43 2.67
CA GLY A 58 -12.26 -1.29 1.48
C GLY A 58 -11.01 -1.25 0.60
N THR A 59 -10.38 -0.08 0.43
CA THR A 59 -9.12 0.00 -0.34
C THR A 59 -7.97 -0.67 0.39
N ALA A 60 -7.90 -0.53 1.71
CA ALA A 60 -6.86 -1.19 2.51
C ALA A 60 -7.01 -2.72 2.49
N TRP A 61 -8.25 -3.21 2.61
CA TRP A 61 -8.57 -4.64 2.50
C TRP A 61 -8.22 -5.21 1.12
N ILE A 62 -8.61 -4.54 0.02
CA ILE A 62 -8.23 -4.95 -1.34
C ILE A 62 -6.70 -4.97 -1.49
N THR A 63 -6.02 -3.94 -1.00
CA THR A 63 -4.56 -3.89 -1.10
C THR A 63 -3.87 -5.01 -0.34
N GLY A 64 -4.39 -5.39 0.84
CA GLY A 64 -3.89 -6.55 1.57
C GLY A 64 -4.21 -7.87 0.88
N LEU A 65 -5.37 -8.02 0.22
CA LEU A 65 -5.65 -9.21 -0.60
C LEU A 65 -4.66 -9.37 -1.77
N VAL A 66 -4.32 -8.26 -2.44
CA VAL A 66 -3.29 -8.30 -3.50
C VAL A 66 -1.95 -8.69 -2.90
N GLN A 67 -1.59 -8.16 -1.73
CA GLN A 67 -0.35 -8.53 -1.04
C GLN A 67 -0.32 -10.02 -0.67
N ASP A 68 -1.44 -10.57 -0.18
CA ASP A 68 -1.55 -12.00 0.13
C ASP A 68 -1.25 -12.87 -1.09
N LEU A 69 -1.78 -12.48 -2.26
CA LEU A 69 -1.54 -13.17 -3.52
C LEU A 69 -0.08 -13.07 -4.00
N LEU A 70 0.54 -11.90 -3.83
CA LEU A 70 1.92 -11.64 -4.29
C LEU A 70 2.98 -12.36 -3.43
N VAL A 71 2.76 -12.42 -2.12
CA VAL A 71 3.72 -13.03 -1.17
C VAL A 71 3.42 -14.52 -0.94
N GLY A 72 2.25 -15.00 -1.37
CA GLY A 72 1.84 -16.40 -1.19
C GLY A 72 1.44 -16.72 0.25
N THR A 73 0.92 -15.74 0.99
CA THR A 73 0.39 -15.94 2.34
C THR A 73 -1.05 -16.41 2.31
N LEU A 74 -1.60 -16.76 3.48
CA LEU A 74 -3.02 -17.07 3.60
C LEU A 74 -3.85 -15.88 3.11
N LEU A 75 -4.77 -16.13 2.17
CA LEU A 75 -5.72 -15.12 1.71
C LEU A 75 -6.48 -14.54 2.90
N GLY A 76 -6.34 -13.23 3.10
CA GLY A 76 -6.97 -12.49 4.19
C GLY A 76 -6.02 -12.08 5.31
N GLN A 77 -4.79 -12.60 5.36
CA GLN A 77 -3.84 -12.26 6.43
C GLN A 77 -3.46 -10.78 6.39
N HIS A 78 -2.96 -10.30 5.24
CA HIS A 78 -2.65 -8.88 5.07
C HIS A 78 -3.92 -8.07 4.88
N ALA A 79 -4.95 -8.62 4.23
CA ALA A 79 -6.22 -7.92 4.00
C ALA A 79 -6.87 -7.47 5.32
N LEU A 80 -6.93 -8.35 6.31
CA LEU A 80 -7.46 -8.01 7.62
C LEU A 80 -6.49 -7.14 8.40
N ALA A 81 -5.18 -7.42 8.36
CA ALA A 81 -4.19 -6.62 9.08
C ALA A 81 -4.15 -5.15 8.61
N TYR A 82 -4.38 -4.89 7.33
CA TYR A 82 -4.37 -3.55 6.77
C TYR A 82 -5.70 -2.80 6.98
N ALA A 83 -6.77 -3.53 7.31
CA ALA A 83 -8.14 -3.00 7.44
C ALA A 83 -8.55 -2.85 8.92
N VAL A 84 -7.64 -2.41 9.79
CA VAL A 84 -7.91 -2.12 11.22
C VAL A 84 -7.76 -0.63 11.48
#